data_AF-F7BNL1-F1
#
_entry.id   AF-F7BNL1-F1
#
_cell.length_a   1.000
_cell.length_b   1.000
_cell.length_c   1.000
_cell.angle_alpha   90.00
_cell.angle_beta   90.00
_cell.angle_gamma   90.00
#
_symmetry.space_group_name_H-M   'P 1'
#
loop_
_entity.id
_entity.type
_entity.pdbx_description
1 polymer ?
#
loop_
_entity_poly.entity_id
_entity_poly.type
_entity_poly.pdbx_seq_one_letter_code
_entity_poly.pdbx_strand_id
1 'polypeptide(L)'
;MEKEECSFCISVNTTWCAGHCLDLVYKDPARPNIQKTCTFKELVYETVKVPGCAHHADSLNTYPVATACHCGKCNSDSTDCTVRGLGPSYCSFGDMKE
;
A
#
# COMPACT_ATOMS: atom_id res chain seq x y z
N MET A 1 -7.47 -5.10 -6.31
CA MET A 1 -7.54 -6.41 -5.62
C MET A 1 -7.65 -7.50 -6.64
N GLU A 2 -6.82 -8.53 -6.54
CA GLU A 2 -6.74 -9.61 -7.52
C GLU A 2 -7.44 -10.87 -7.01
N LYS A 3 -8.18 -11.54 -7.89
CA LYS A 3 -8.81 -12.85 -7.64
C LYS A 3 -8.24 -13.85 -8.64
N GLU A 4 -7.18 -14.52 -8.24
CA GLU A 4 -6.37 -15.39 -9.10
C GLU A 4 -7.20 -16.53 -9.69
N GLU A 5 -8.04 -17.18 -8.87
CA GLU A 5 -8.91 -18.30 -9.26
C GLU A 5 -9.94 -17.92 -10.33
N CYS A 6 -10.21 -16.63 -10.51
CA CYS A 6 -11.12 -16.11 -11.53
C CYS A 6 -10.44 -15.25 -12.59
N SER A 7 -9.12 -15.08 -12.51
CA SER A 7 -8.32 -14.33 -13.48
C SER A 7 -8.84 -12.91 -13.76
N PHE A 8 -9.28 -12.20 -12.71
CA PHE A 8 -9.68 -10.79 -12.82
C PHE A 8 -9.29 -9.98 -11.58
N CYS A 9 -9.38 -8.65 -11.69
CA CYS A 9 -9.21 -7.73 -10.57
C CYS A 9 -10.43 -6.83 -10.37
N ILE A 10 -10.64 -6.40 -9.13
CA ILE A 10 -11.57 -5.32 -8.80
C ILE A 10 -10.81 -4.11 -8.28
N SER A 11 -11.28 -2.92 -8.64
CA SER A 11 -10.76 -1.66 -8.14
C SER A 11 -11.54 -1.23 -6.90
N VAL A 12 -10.82 -0.87 -5.84
CA VAL A 12 -11.40 -0.38 -4.59
C VAL A 12 -10.76 0.96 -4.29
N ASN A 13 -11.58 2.00 -4.14
CA ASN A 13 -11.12 3.31 -3.72
C ASN A 13 -10.82 3.27 -2.21
N THR A 14 -9.65 3.75 -1.82
CA THR A 14 -9.20 3.75 -0.42
C THR A 14 -8.31 4.96 -0.14
N THR A 15 -8.11 5.30 1.13
CA THR A 15 -7.20 6.38 1.55
C THR A 15 -5.81 5.82 1.90
N TRP A 16 -4.78 6.43 1.32
CA TRP A 16 -3.38 6.05 1.51
C TRP A 16 -2.45 7.27 1.50
N CYS A 17 -1.22 7.09 1.95
CA CYS A 17 -0.25 8.17 2.12
C CYS A 17 0.57 8.42 0.85
N ALA A 18 0.64 9.67 0.43
CA ALA A 18 1.52 10.14 -0.64
C ALA A 18 1.94 11.60 -0.35
N GLY A 19 3.15 11.98 -0.77
CA GLY A 19 3.66 13.34 -0.59
C GLY A 19 5.17 13.41 -0.39
N HIS A 20 5.65 14.60 -0.04
CA HIS A 20 7.07 14.87 0.16
C HIS A 20 7.41 15.07 1.64
N CYS A 21 8.58 14.60 2.06
CA CYS A 21 9.12 14.78 3.39
C CYS A 21 10.44 15.55 3.35
N LEU A 22 10.67 16.41 4.35
CA LEU A 22 11.94 17.11 4.53
C LEU A 22 12.98 16.16 5.13
N ASP A 23 14.18 16.19 4.55
CA ASP A 23 15.36 15.50 5.08
C ASP A 23 16.37 16.52 5.64
N LEU A 24 17.15 16.11 6.65
CA LEU A 24 18.18 16.95 7.25
C LEU A 24 19.40 17.02 6.32
N VAL A 25 19.79 18.23 5.94
CA VAL A 25 20.95 18.46 5.04
C VAL A 25 22.29 18.22 5.75
N TYR A 26 22.34 18.43 7.08
CA TYR A 26 23.57 18.29 7.86
C TYR A 26 23.77 16.86 8.37
N LYS A 27 24.72 16.14 7.74
CA LYS A 27 25.14 14.80 8.14
C LYS A 27 26.22 14.88 9.22
N ASP A 28 25.79 14.99 10.47
CA ASP A 28 26.68 14.86 11.63
C ASP A 28 27.04 13.38 11.85
N PRO A 29 28.33 12.97 11.80
CA PRO A 29 28.74 11.59 12.07
C PRO A 29 28.32 11.09 13.46
N ALA A 30 28.11 12.00 14.42
CA ALA A 30 27.65 11.65 15.76
C ALA A 30 26.12 11.47 15.87
N ARG A 31 25.36 11.81 14.82
CA ARG A 31 23.89 11.64 14.79
C ARG A 31 23.50 10.48 13.89
N PRO A 32 22.48 9.70 14.26
CA PRO A 32 21.93 8.69 13.36
C PRO A 32 21.35 9.39 12.12
N ASN A 33 21.83 9.02 10.93
CA ASN A 33 21.26 9.46 9.66
C ASN A 33 19.90 8.78 9.46
N ILE A 34 18.84 9.41 9.99
CA ILE A 34 17.47 8.90 9.90
C ILE A 34 16.79 9.59 8.73
N GLN A 35 16.70 8.90 7.60
CA GLN A 35 15.88 9.33 6.48
C GLN A 35 14.40 9.12 6.81
N LYS A 36 13.58 10.13 6.50
CA LYS A 36 12.13 10.09 6.68
C LYS A 36 11.43 9.90 5.35
N THR A 37 10.40 9.07 5.35
CA THR A 37 9.49 8.88 4.21
C THR A 37 8.06 9.19 4.63
N CYS A 38 7.20 9.51 3.66
CA CYS A 38 5.77 9.68 3.89
C CYS A 38 5.15 8.29 4.04
N THR A 39 4.67 7.97 5.24
CA THR A 39 4.08 6.66 5.56
C THR A 39 2.91 6.81 6.52
N PHE A 40 2.11 5.75 6.66
CA PHE A 40 1.01 5.72 7.60
C PHE A 40 1.53 5.85 9.03
N LYS A 41 0.83 6.65 9.83
CA LYS A 41 1.00 6.69 11.28
C LYS A 41 0.05 5.70 11.94
N GLU A 42 -1.19 5.67 11.43
CA GLU A 42 -2.27 4.84 11.92
C GLU A 42 -3.01 4.25 10.70
N LEU A 43 -3.46 3.00 10.86
CA LEU A 43 -4.23 2.29 9.86
C LEU A 43 -5.38 1.54 10.53
N VAL A 44 -6.40 1.27 9.73
CA VAL A 44 -7.48 0.33 10.05
C VAL A 44 -7.56 -0.71 8.95
N TYR A 45 -8.20 -1.84 9.24
CA TYR A 45 -8.43 -2.89 8.27
C TYR A 45 -9.90 -2.89 7.88
N GLU A 46 -10.16 -2.80 6.58
CA GLU A 46 -11.49 -2.93 6.02
C GLU A 46 -11.61 -4.24 5.25
N THR A 47 -12.80 -4.82 5.22
CA THR A 47 -13.07 -6.07 4.51
C THR A 47 -14.08 -5.82 3.41
N VAL A 48 -13.75 -6.26 2.20
CA VAL A 48 -14.67 -6.22 1.04
C VAL A 48 -14.97 -7.61 0.54
N LYS A 49 -16.15 -7.75 -0.05
CA LYS A 49 -16.57 -8.95 -0.75
C LYS A 49 -16.09 -8.89 -2.19
N VAL A 50 -15.27 -9.85 -2.60
CA VAL A 50 -14.79 -10.01 -3.98
C VAL A 50 -15.67 -11.03 -4.69
N PRO A 51 -16.31 -10.67 -5.83
CA PRO A 51 -17.18 -11.58 -6.56
C PRO A 51 -16.48 -12.90 -6.95
N GLY A 52 -17.25 -13.97 -7.02
CA GLY A 52 -16.86 -15.26 -7.57
C GLY A 52 -16.96 -15.31 -9.09
N CYS A 53 -16.69 -16.50 -9.63
CA CYS A 53 -16.88 -16.85 -11.03
C CYS A 53 -17.40 -18.29 -11.13
N ALA A 54 -17.50 -18.86 -12.34
CA ALA A 54 -17.91 -20.25 -12.50
C ALA A 54 -16.99 -21.17 -11.68
N HIS A 55 -17.58 -22.02 -10.83
CA HIS A 55 -16.90 -22.95 -9.93
C HIS A 55 -16.07 -22.34 -8.77
N HIS A 56 -16.03 -21.01 -8.62
CA HIS A 56 -15.33 -20.34 -7.52
C HIS A 56 -16.26 -19.35 -6.81
N ALA A 57 -16.48 -19.55 -5.51
CA ALA A 57 -17.37 -18.71 -4.72
C ALA A 57 -16.81 -17.29 -4.49
N ASP A 58 -17.67 -16.40 -4.02
CA ASP A 58 -17.26 -15.09 -3.51
C ASP A 58 -16.25 -15.25 -2.35
N SER A 59 -15.30 -14.33 -2.23
CA SER A 59 -14.30 -14.33 -1.15
C SER A 59 -14.33 -13.00 -0.38
N LEU A 60 -13.86 -13.02 0.87
CA LEU A 60 -13.69 -11.82 1.68
C LEU A 60 -12.20 -11.47 1.73
N ASN A 61 -11.86 -10.26 1.32
CA ASN A 61 -10.49 -9.76 1.37
C ASN A 61 -10.39 -8.55 2.30
N THR A 62 -9.41 -8.59 3.19
CA THR A 62 -9.16 -7.53 4.16
C THR A 62 -7.93 -6.74 3.74
N TYR A 63 -8.04 -5.41 3.69
CA TYR A 63 -6.97 -4.51 3.26
C TYR A 63 -6.78 -3.35 4.24
N PRO A 64 -5.54 -2.87 4.38
CA PRO A 64 -5.22 -1.69 5.18
C PRO A 64 -5.70 -0.39 4.53
N VAL A 65 -6.23 0.51 5.36
CA VAL A 65 -6.67 1.87 5.03
C VAL A 65 -5.97 2.85 5.96
N ALA A 66 -5.26 3.83 5.40
CA ALA A 66 -4.56 4.81 6.21
C ALA A 66 -5.56 5.83 6.77
N THR A 67 -5.56 5.99 8.10
CA THR A 67 -6.36 7.00 8.80
C THR A 67 -5.56 8.26 9.09
N ALA A 68 -4.23 8.14 9.21
CA ALA A 68 -3.32 9.26 9.36
C ALA A 68 -1.97 8.98 8.69
N CYS A 69 -1.36 10.03 8.13
CA CYS A 69 -0.05 9.99 7.48
C CYS A 69 0.95 10.89 8.20
N HIS A 70 2.24 10.54 8.14
CA HIS A 70 3.32 11.33 8.71
C HIS A 70 4.65 11.11 7.97
N CYS A 71 5.60 12.02 8.21
CA CYS A 71 6.99 11.84 7.80
C CYS A 71 7.79 11.16 8.91
N GLY A 72 8.11 9.89 8.72
CA GLY A 72 8.77 9.05 9.73
C GLY A 72 9.69 7.99 9.13
N LYS A 73 10.28 7.17 9.99
CA LYS A 73 11.04 6.00 9.53
C LYS A 73 10.04 4.98 8.94
N CYS A 74 10.40 4.35 7.81
CA CYS A 74 9.63 3.23 7.29
C CYS A 74 9.67 2.05 8.28
N ASN A 75 8.49 1.51 8.65
CA ASN A 75 8.40 0.36 9.52
C ASN A 75 8.60 -0.93 8.73
N SER A 76 9.80 -1.51 8.77
CA SER A 76 10.14 -2.74 8.05
C SER A 76 9.38 -3.98 8.53
N ASP A 77 8.78 -3.94 9.73
CA ASP A 77 8.03 -5.08 10.27
C ASP A 77 6.67 -5.24 9.57
N SER A 78 6.12 -4.15 9.02
CA SER A 78 4.79 -4.11 8.41
C SER A 78 4.77 -3.60 6.98
N THR A 79 5.91 -3.14 6.46
CA THR A 79 5.97 -2.41 5.19
C THR A 79 7.23 -2.77 4.43
N ASP A 80 7.06 -3.08 3.14
CA ASP A 80 8.18 -3.23 2.22
C ASP A 80 8.80 -1.85 1.94
N CYS A 81 9.94 -1.59 2.55
CA CYS A 81 10.67 -0.31 2.46
C CYS A 81 11.53 -0.27 1.20
N THR A 82 10.89 -0.10 0.04
CA THR A 82 11.53 -0.10 -1.29
C THR A 82 11.51 1.27 -1.98
N VAL A 83 12.29 1.43 -3.05
CA VAL A 83 12.30 2.63 -3.91
C VAL A 83 11.08 2.66 -4.84
N ARG A 84 10.69 1.50 -5.40
CA ARG A 84 9.53 1.36 -6.29
C ARG A 84 8.91 -0.03 -6.10
N GLY A 85 7.59 -0.07 -5.91
CA GLY A 85 6.79 -1.29 -6.00
C GLY A 85 6.11 -1.42 -7.36
N LEU A 86 5.20 -2.40 -7.49
CA LEU A 86 4.37 -2.60 -8.70
C LEU A 86 3.31 -1.50 -8.89
N GLY A 87 2.99 -0.76 -7.83
CA GLY A 87 1.93 0.25 -7.80
C GLY A 87 0.63 -0.30 -7.18
N PRO A 88 -0.22 0.58 -6.60
CA PRO A 88 -1.41 0.17 -5.84
C PRO A 88 -2.52 -0.43 -6.72
N SER A 89 -2.52 -0.13 -8.02
CA SER A 89 -3.51 -0.58 -9.01
C SER A 89 -2.98 -1.66 -9.95
N TYR A 90 -1.83 -2.28 -9.63
CA TYR A 90 -1.29 -3.38 -10.42
C TYR A 90 -2.26 -4.57 -10.44
N CYS A 91 -2.40 -5.21 -11.61
CA CYS A 91 -3.21 -6.41 -11.82
C CYS A 91 -2.53 -7.32 -12.85
N SER A 92 -2.36 -8.60 -12.52
CA SER A 92 -1.73 -9.59 -13.39
C SER A 92 -2.54 -9.91 -14.65
N PHE A 93 -3.85 -9.65 -14.63
CA PHE A 93 -4.82 -10.07 -15.67
C PHE A 93 -5.27 -8.94 -16.59
N GLY A 94 -4.69 -7.75 -16.44
CA GLY A 94 -4.93 -6.61 -17.32
C GLY A 94 -4.76 -5.28 -16.59
N ASP A 95 -4.07 -4.34 -17.24
CA ASP A 95 -4.03 -2.96 -16.79
C ASP A 95 -5.41 -2.31 -16.97
N MET A 96 -5.83 -1.48 -16.01
CA MET A 96 -6.76 -0.39 -16.32
C MET A 96 -6.08 0.47 -17.39
N LYS A 97 -6.40 0.23 -18.67
CA LYS A 97 -6.17 1.22 -19.71
C LYS A 97 -7.04 2.42 -19.36
N GLU A 98 -6.37 3.53 -19.06
CA GLU A 98 -6.93 4.88 -18.97
C GLU A 98 -7.80 5.20 -20.21
#